data_AF-A0AAW7SH88-F1
#
_entry.id   AF-A0AAW7SH88-F1
#
_cell.length_a   1.000
_cell.length_b   1.000
_cell.length_c   1.000
_cell.angle_alpha   90.00
_cell.angle_beta   90.00
_cell.angle_gamma   90.00
#
_symmetry.space_group_name_H-M   'P 1'
#
loop_
_entity.id
_entity.type
_entity.pdbx_description
1 polymer ?
#
loop_
_entity_poly.entity_id
_entity_poly.type
_entity_poly.pdbx_seq_one_letter_code
_entity_poly.pdbx_strand_id
1 'polypeptide(L)'
;MANLQANVPLIDVPPIDPKTGKWTEAWFLFIIQLFRRTGGTSGGDGQLTIDDVLGIEETFAFPPIDSNVQLSEMTMAQPSTDSLIDMLFAPAANTDYAQAASTVTLGASPATYTATSRQGFHITGGAVTALTLQRGPTVLPVGNSASDIVDKTFVSGPDFTPGTTTTLTLPNAFGAISRLWLFFDAAFQGDDQIASLVGTTLTLTSAIPVGTSRVYVKGLLQGAVGVGSTILELNAGDKVNVTYSSAPTVTILPR
;
A
#
# COMPACT_ATOMS: atom_id res chain seq x y z
N MET A 1 10.46 1.27 -44.06
CA MET A 1 10.17 1.51 -42.63
C MET A 1 11.49 1.43 -41.88
N ALA A 2 11.83 2.42 -41.06
CA ALA A 2 13.07 2.39 -40.28
C ALA A 2 12.96 1.32 -39.18
N ASN A 3 13.92 0.38 -39.14
CA ASN A 3 13.91 -0.72 -38.18
C ASN A 3 14.24 -0.18 -36.77
N LEU A 4 13.29 -0.26 -35.83
CA LEU A 4 13.49 0.12 -34.43
C LEU A 4 14.54 -0.74 -33.73
N GLN A 5 14.74 -1.99 -34.17
CA GLN A 5 15.65 -2.94 -33.53
C GLN A 5 17.11 -2.50 -33.57
N ALA A 6 17.50 -1.66 -34.54
CA ALA A 6 18.89 -1.21 -34.67
C ALA A 6 19.29 -0.16 -33.62
N ASN A 7 18.34 0.44 -32.90
CA ASN A 7 18.60 1.60 -32.02
C ASN A 7 18.02 1.44 -30.61
N VAL A 8 17.70 0.22 -30.18
CA VAL A 8 17.35 -0.04 -28.77
C VAL A 8 18.67 -0.12 -27.98
N PRO A 9 18.85 0.69 -26.92
CA PRO A 9 20.02 0.56 -26.06
C PRO A 9 20.09 -0.85 -25.45
N LEU A 10 21.30 -1.41 -25.33
CA LEU A 10 21.50 -2.65 -24.59
C LEU A 10 21.03 -2.47 -23.14
N ILE A 11 20.44 -3.51 -22.56
CA ILE A 11 19.88 -3.49 -21.20
C ILE A 11 20.91 -3.08 -20.13
N ASP A 12 22.20 -3.34 -20.41
CA ASP A 12 23.31 -3.05 -19.50
C ASP A 12 23.83 -1.60 -19.60
N VAL A 13 23.30 -0.78 -20.51
CA VAL A 13 23.68 0.62 -20.64
C VAL A 13 22.75 1.47 -19.77
N PRO A 14 23.22 2.08 -18.68
CA PRO A 14 22.36 2.90 -17.82
C PRO A 14 21.88 4.16 -18.58
N PRO A 15 20.65 4.65 -18.30
CA PRO A 15 20.12 5.86 -18.93
C PRO A 15 20.95 7.11 -18.65
N ILE A 16 21.60 7.17 -17.49
CA ILE A 16 22.43 8.27 -17.03
C ILE A 16 23.84 7.73 -16.81
N ASP A 17 24.83 8.40 -17.41
CA ASP A 17 26.24 8.10 -17.16
C ASP A 17 26.58 8.47 -15.70
N PRO A 18 27.01 7.51 -14.87
CA PRO A 18 27.27 7.75 -13.45
C PRO A 18 28.43 8.72 -13.20
N LYS A 19 29.32 8.94 -14.18
CA LYS A 19 30.46 9.85 -14.04
C LYS A 19 30.09 11.29 -14.35
N THR A 20 29.19 11.50 -15.31
CA THR A 20 28.87 12.84 -15.82
C THR A 20 27.48 13.33 -15.42
N GLY A 21 26.59 12.44 -14.96
CA GLY A 21 25.20 12.76 -14.64
C GLY A 21 24.35 13.11 -15.87
N LYS A 22 24.88 12.91 -17.08
CA LYS A 22 24.19 13.20 -18.35
C LYS A 22 23.52 11.95 -18.89
N TRP A 23 22.47 12.15 -19.68
CA TRP A 23 21.85 11.08 -20.45
C TRP A 23 22.86 10.47 -21.42
N THR A 24 22.90 9.15 -21.50
CA THR A 24 23.73 8.46 -22.48
C THR A 24 23.15 8.65 -23.89
N GLU A 25 24.03 8.78 -24.88
CA GLU A 25 23.64 9.07 -26.27
C GLU A 25 22.64 8.04 -26.82
N ALA A 26 22.84 6.76 -26.50
CA ALA A 26 21.96 5.67 -26.89
C ALA A 26 20.51 5.88 -26.39
N TRP A 27 20.34 6.19 -25.10
CA TRP A 27 19.02 6.44 -24.53
C TRP A 27 18.37 7.73 -25.05
N PHE A 28 19.17 8.76 -25.30
CA PHE A 28 18.67 10.00 -25.87
C PHE A 28 18.15 9.82 -27.32
N LEU A 29 18.91 9.10 -28.16
CA LEU A 29 18.50 8.76 -29.52
C LEU A 29 17.24 7.89 -29.53
N PHE A 30 17.15 6.92 -28.62
CA PHE A 30 15.97 6.09 -28.45
C PHE A 30 14.72 6.93 -28.13
N ILE A 31 14.79 7.84 -27.16
CA ILE A 31 13.67 8.73 -26.79
C ILE A 31 13.27 9.64 -27.96
N ILE A 32 14.23 10.19 -28.70
CA ILE A 32 13.93 11.00 -29.90
C ILE A 32 13.20 10.17 -30.96
N GLN A 33 13.63 8.93 -31.21
CA GLN A 33 12.97 8.04 -32.17
C GLN A 33 11.56 7.68 -31.72
N LEU A 34 11.38 7.41 -30.43
CA LEU A 34 10.07 7.19 -29.83
C LEU A 34 9.18 8.41 -30.04
N PHE A 35 9.66 9.62 -29.71
CA PHE A 35 8.91 10.86 -29.86
C PHE A 35 8.54 11.18 -31.32
N ARG A 36 9.47 10.99 -32.26
CA ARG A 36 9.19 11.18 -33.69
C ARG A 36 8.09 10.25 -34.19
N ARG A 37 8.02 9.04 -33.63
CA ARG A 37 6.99 8.04 -33.98
C ARG A 37 5.66 8.31 -33.28
N THR A 38 5.66 8.76 -32.03
CA THR A 38 4.44 8.91 -31.22
C THR A 38 3.83 10.31 -31.22
N GLY A 39 4.52 11.37 -31.65
CA GLY A 39 3.95 12.72 -31.52
C GLY A 39 4.69 13.89 -32.17
N GLY A 40 5.63 13.66 -33.09
CA GLY A 40 6.52 14.71 -33.59
C GLY A 40 6.40 14.99 -35.08
N THR A 41 5.21 15.27 -35.60
CA THR A 41 4.91 15.77 -36.97
C THR A 41 5.30 14.86 -38.15
N SER A 42 4.28 14.60 -38.99
CA SER A 42 4.28 13.94 -40.31
C SER A 42 4.54 12.41 -40.35
N GLY A 43 3.50 11.62 -40.05
CA GLY A 43 3.30 10.31 -40.68
C GLY A 43 2.95 9.12 -39.77
N GLY A 44 3.07 9.25 -38.44
CA GLY A 44 2.60 8.24 -37.50
C GLY A 44 1.17 8.54 -37.06
N ASP A 45 0.31 7.54 -37.05
CA ASP A 45 -1.05 7.53 -36.51
C ASP A 45 -1.12 7.72 -34.97
N GLY A 46 0.02 7.98 -34.33
CA GLY A 46 0.12 8.28 -32.91
C GLY A 46 -0.20 7.10 -31.99
N GLN A 47 -0.42 5.90 -32.56
CA GLN A 47 -0.68 4.69 -31.81
C GLN A 47 0.57 3.81 -31.77
N LEU A 48 0.95 3.42 -30.55
CA LEU A 48 1.77 2.23 -30.33
C LEU A 48 0.86 1.02 -30.54
N THR A 49 1.08 0.25 -31.61
CA THR A 49 0.33 -0.99 -31.80
C THR A 49 0.92 -2.11 -30.94
N ILE A 50 0.11 -3.14 -30.66
CA ILE A 50 0.58 -4.34 -29.96
C ILE A 50 1.71 -5.03 -30.74
N ASP A 51 1.69 -4.97 -32.07
CA ASP A 51 2.75 -5.53 -32.92
C ASP A 51 4.10 -4.85 -32.69
N ASP A 52 4.11 -3.55 -32.36
CA ASP A 52 5.34 -2.83 -32.01
C ASP A 52 5.91 -3.26 -30.66
N VAL A 53 5.05 -3.67 -29.71
CA VAL A 53 5.46 -4.18 -28.39
C VAL A 53 5.97 -5.62 -28.51
N LEU A 54 5.29 -6.46 -29.29
CA LEU A 54 5.67 -7.86 -29.50
C LEU A 54 6.97 -8.01 -30.31
N GLY A 55 7.24 -7.12 -31.27
CA GLY A 55 8.53 -7.12 -31.99
C GLY A 55 9.74 -6.79 -31.11
N ILE A 56 9.52 -6.13 -29.96
CA ILE A 56 10.57 -5.87 -28.97
C ILE A 56 10.86 -7.13 -28.15
N GLU A 57 9.83 -7.92 -27.78
CA GLU A 57 10.02 -9.19 -27.06
C GLU A 57 10.85 -10.21 -27.86
N GLU A 58 10.68 -10.25 -29.17
CA GLU A 58 11.44 -11.13 -30.07
C GLU A 58 12.95 -10.80 -30.08
N THR A 59 13.33 -9.56 -29.74
CA THR A 59 14.74 -9.12 -29.64
C THR A 59 15.40 -9.57 -28.32
N PHE A 60 14.59 -9.87 -27.30
CA PHE A 60 15.05 -10.41 -26.02
C PHE A 60 14.94 -11.94 -25.92
N ALA A 61 14.43 -12.59 -26.98
CA ALA A 61 14.52 -14.04 -27.08
C ALA A 61 16.00 -14.45 -27.11
N PHE A 62 16.39 -15.30 -26.17
CA PHE A 62 17.73 -15.87 -26.11
C PHE A 62 18.13 -16.42 -27.50
N PRO A 63 19.38 -16.23 -27.96
CA PRO A 63 19.82 -16.78 -29.22
C PRO A 63 19.52 -18.29 -29.22
N PRO A 64 19.11 -18.87 -30.37
CA PRO A 64 18.82 -20.28 -30.46
C PRO A 64 20.03 -21.05 -29.95
N ILE A 65 19.83 -21.77 -28.83
CA ILE A 65 20.86 -22.65 -28.27
C ILE A 65 21.09 -23.71 -29.33
N ASP A 66 22.28 -23.66 -29.94
CA ASP A 66 22.70 -24.63 -30.96
C ASP A 66 22.84 -26.00 -30.30
N SER A 67 21.78 -26.80 -30.34
CA SER A 67 21.63 -28.07 -29.63
C SER A 67 22.40 -29.22 -30.30
N ASN A 68 23.51 -28.93 -31.00
CA ASN A 68 24.24 -29.90 -31.82
C ASN A 68 25.69 -30.11 -31.40
N VAL A 69 25.98 -30.07 -30.09
CA VAL A 69 27.23 -30.59 -29.56
C VAL A 69 27.03 -32.04 -29.10
N GLN A 70 27.30 -32.98 -30.00
CA GLN A 70 27.56 -34.38 -29.63
C GLN A 70 28.84 -34.45 -28.81
N LEU A 71 28.70 -34.56 -27.50
CA LEU A 71 29.78 -34.94 -26.59
C LEU A 71 29.56 -36.40 -26.19
N SER A 72 30.24 -37.28 -26.93
CA SER A 72 30.61 -38.60 -26.43
C SER A 72 31.62 -38.41 -25.31
N GLU A 73 31.28 -38.71 -24.05
CA GLU A 73 32.25 -39.22 -23.08
C GLU A 73 31.63 -39.75 -21.78
N MET A 74 31.96 -41.01 -21.52
CA MET A 74 32.20 -41.71 -20.24
C MET A 74 31.34 -41.36 -19.02
N THR A 75 30.51 -42.35 -18.69
CA THR A 75 29.93 -42.65 -17.38
C THR A 75 30.97 -42.58 -16.25
N MET A 76 30.97 -41.49 -15.50
CA MET A 76 31.49 -41.41 -14.14
C MET A 76 30.31 -41.09 -13.22
N ALA A 77 30.22 -41.80 -12.10
CA ALA A 77 29.15 -41.66 -11.12
C ALA A 77 28.92 -40.18 -10.77
N GLN A 78 27.70 -39.71 -11.03
CA GLN A 78 27.26 -38.33 -10.86
C GLN A 78 27.21 -38.00 -9.36
N PRO A 79 28.13 -37.20 -8.80
CA PRO A 79 27.84 -36.55 -7.54
C PRO A 79 26.64 -35.63 -7.78
N SER A 80 25.63 -35.70 -6.92
CA SER A 80 24.46 -34.82 -6.96
C SER A 80 24.90 -33.35 -6.93
N THR A 81 24.92 -32.69 -8.09
CA THR A 81 25.37 -31.30 -8.29
C THR A 81 24.36 -30.26 -7.81
N ASP A 82 23.17 -30.67 -7.40
CA ASP A 82 22.08 -29.74 -7.07
C ASP A 82 22.31 -28.96 -5.77
N SER A 83 23.19 -29.39 -4.86
CA SER A 83 23.43 -28.65 -3.61
C SER A 83 24.38 -27.45 -3.75
N LEU A 84 25.22 -27.42 -4.80
CA LEU A 84 26.17 -26.32 -4.99
C LEU A 84 25.53 -25.12 -5.68
N ILE A 85 24.58 -25.34 -6.59
CA ILE A 85 23.86 -24.24 -7.25
C ILE A 85 22.89 -23.57 -6.26
N ASP A 86 22.25 -24.35 -5.39
CA ASP A 86 21.38 -23.80 -4.34
C ASP A 86 22.15 -23.00 -3.26
N MET A 87 23.43 -23.32 -3.01
CA MET A 87 24.29 -22.49 -2.14
C MET A 87 24.82 -21.23 -2.83
N LEU A 88 25.04 -21.27 -4.15
CA LEU A 88 25.58 -20.12 -4.89
C LEU A 88 24.54 -19.01 -5.09
N PHE A 89 23.26 -19.38 -5.08
CA PHE A 89 22.11 -18.47 -5.17
C PHE A 89 21.21 -18.51 -3.94
N ALA A 90 21.75 -18.92 -2.78
CA ALA A 90 21.02 -18.76 -1.53
C ALA A 90 20.60 -17.28 -1.45
N PRO A 91 19.28 -16.97 -1.39
CA PRO A 91 18.82 -15.60 -1.35
C PRO A 91 19.52 -14.96 -0.16
N ALA A 92 20.20 -13.82 -0.40
CA ALA A 92 20.93 -13.11 0.64
C ALA A 92 20.00 -13.01 1.85
N ALA A 93 20.36 -13.70 2.94
CA ALA A 93 19.55 -13.70 4.14
C ALA A 93 19.34 -12.23 4.51
N ASN A 94 18.08 -11.82 4.62
CA ASN A 94 17.74 -10.43 4.87
C ASN A 94 18.22 -10.09 6.28
N THR A 95 19.43 -9.53 6.37
CA THR A 95 20.13 -9.24 7.63
C THR A 95 19.65 -7.95 8.28
N ASP A 96 18.69 -7.26 7.65
CA ASP A 96 18.08 -6.01 8.11
C ASP A 96 17.43 -6.12 9.51
N TYR A 97 17.39 -7.30 10.15
CA TYR A 97 16.87 -7.51 11.50
C TYR A 97 17.74 -8.47 12.33
N ALA A 98 19.07 -8.42 12.18
CA ALA A 98 19.98 -9.34 12.87
C ALA A 98 20.05 -9.14 14.40
N GLN A 99 19.57 -8.00 14.92
CA GLN A 99 19.55 -7.72 16.35
C GLN A 99 18.26 -8.22 17.01
N ALA A 100 18.37 -8.65 18.27
CA ALA A 100 17.23 -9.10 19.04
C ALA A 100 16.19 -7.99 19.20
N ALA A 101 14.91 -8.34 18.99
CA ALA A 101 13.81 -7.43 19.26
C ALA A 101 13.76 -7.07 20.76
N SER A 102 13.35 -5.84 21.06
CA SER A 102 13.19 -5.35 22.43
C SER A 102 11.76 -4.88 22.67
N THR A 103 11.25 -5.07 23.88
CA THR A 103 9.94 -4.55 24.27
C THR A 103 10.07 -3.20 24.96
N VAL A 104 9.17 -2.28 24.61
CA VAL A 104 9.09 -0.95 25.21
C VAL A 104 7.77 -0.81 25.93
N THR A 105 7.83 -0.43 27.20
CA THR A 105 6.63 -0.08 27.96
C THR A 105 6.27 1.37 27.69
N LEU A 106 5.07 1.60 27.15
CA LEU A 106 4.52 2.96 27.02
C LEU A 106 4.05 3.47 28.38
N GLY A 107 4.22 4.78 28.61
CA GLY A 107 3.85 5.45 29.87
C GLY A 107 2.35 5.64 30.07
N ALA A 108 1.94 6.84 30.50
CA ALA A 108 0.52 7.22 30.48
C ALA A 108 0.08 7.52 29.04
N SER A 109 -1.19 7.25 28.72
CA SER A 109 -1.81 7.66 27.46
C SER A 109 -2.17 9.16 27.51
N PRO A 110 -1.86 9.96 26.49
CA PRO A 110 -1.12 9.63 25.27
C PRO A 110 0.38 9.44 25.52
N ALA A 111 0.99 8.41 24.92
CA ALA A 111 2.41 8.14 25.02
C ALA A 111 3.14 8.51 23.72
N THR A 112 4.35 9.05 23.85
CA THR A 112 5.22 9.34 22.71
C THR A 112 6.45 8.44 22.75
N TYR A 113 6.67 7.72 21.66
CA TYR A 113 7.90 7.00 21.39
C TYR A 113 8.77 7.82 20.43
N THR A 114 10.07 7.93 20.70
CA THR A 114 11.03 8.57 19.77
C THR A 114 12.07 7.54 19.35
N ALA A 115 12.22 7.32 18.05
CA ALA A 115 13.19 6.40 17.52
C ALA A 115 14.62 6.96 17.66
N THR A 116 15.53 6.16 18.21
CA THR A 116 16.95 6.53 18.40
C THR A 116 17.82 6.12 17.22
N SER A 117 17.40 5.10 16.47
CA SER A 117 18.05 4.60 15.26
C SER A 117 17.01 4.24 14.21
N ARG A 118 17.46 3.73 13.07
CA ARG A 118 16.56 3.06 12.12
C ARG A 118 16.07 1.75 12.74
N GLN A 119 14.76 1.53 12.71
CA GLN A 119 14.15 0.38 13.39
C GLN A 119 12.69 0.19 12.96
N GLY A 120 12.20 -1.03 13.07
CA GLY A 120 10.78 -1.35 12.99
C GLY A 120 10.09 -1.11 14.34
N PHE A 121 8.94 -0.47 14.30
CA PHE A 121 8.06 -0.27 15.45
C PHE A 121 6.78 -1.05 15.24
N HIS A 122 6.51 -2.01 16.13
CA HIS A 122 5.36 -2.90 16.04
C HIS A 122 4.55 -2.79 17.33
N ILE A 123 3.23 -2.62 17.21
CA ILE A 123 2.32 -2.62 18.36
C ILE A 123 1.42 -3.85 18.30
N THR A 124 1.28 -4.54 19.42
CA THR A 124 0.36 -5.67 19.59
C THR A 124 -0.38 -5.58 20.92
N GLY A 125 -1.58 -6.15 20.99
CA GLY A 125 -2.41 -6.11 22.19
C GLY A 125 -2.89 -4.69 22.56
N GLY A 126 -3.55 -4.59 23.72
CA GLY A 126 -4.16 -3.34 24.17
C GLY A 126 -5.28 -2.84 23.25
N ALA A 127 -5.76 -1.62 23.52
CA ALA A 127 -6.80 -0.94 22.75
C ALA A 127 -6.25 0.42 22.33
N VAL A 128 -5.53 0.45 21.21
CA VAL A 128 -4.97 1.67 20.62
C VAL A 128 -6.08 2.42 19.91
N THR A 129 -6.32 3.67 20.31
CA THR A 129 -7.37 4.53 19.76
C THR A 129 -6.85 5.57 18.76
N ALA A 130 -5.55 5.84 18.75
CA ALA A 130 -4.92 6.66 17.73
C ALA A 130 -3.43 6.34 17.61
N LEU A 131 -2.92 6.35 16.38
CA LEU A 131 -1.50 6.29 16.10
C LEU A 131 -1.13 7.35 15.07
N THR A 132 -0.10 8.15 15.38
CA THR A 132 0.45 9.12 14.44
C THR A 132 1.96 8.96 14.37
N LEU A 133 2.48 8.98 13.15
CA LEU A 133 3.91 9.06 12.87
C LEU A 133 4.25 10.52 12.58
N GLN A 134 5.19 11.06 13.33
CA GLN A 134 5.77 12.37 13.07
C GLN A 134 7.21 12.21 12.54
N ARG A 135 7.45 12.72 11.34
CA ARG A 135 8.77 12.78 10.69
C ARG A 135 9.14 14.23 10.45
N GLY A 136 9.97 14.78 11.33
CA GLY A 136 10.26 16.21 11.36
C GLY A 136 8.98 17.04 11.59
N PRO A 137 8.63 17.99 10.70
CA PRO A 137 7.40 18.77 10.80
C PRO A 137 6.15 18.03 10.32
N THR A 138 6.29 16.92 9.59
CA THR A 138 5.15 16.20 8.98
C THR A 138 4.54 15.24 9.98
N VAL A 139 3.21 15.28 10.13
CA VAL A 139 2.42 14.33 10.94
C VAL A 139 1.54 13.49 10.01
N LEU A 140 1.73 12.17 10.05
CA LEU A 140 0.99 11.19 9.26
C LEU A 140 0.15 10.32 10.20
N PRO A 141 -1.20 10.32 10.08
CA PRO A 141 -2.02 9.33 10.77
C PRO A 141 -1.72 7.92 10.24
N VAL A 142 -1.56 6.97 11.15
CA VAL A 142 -1.24 5.58 10.82
C VAL A 142 -2.40 4.70 11.27
N GLY A 143 -2.85 3.78 10.40
CA GLY A 143 -3.76 2.70 10.78
C GLY A 143 -5.21 2.84 10.33
N ASN A 144 -5.48 2.89 9.04
CA ASN A 144 -6.82 2.56 8.54
C ASN A 144 -6.70 1.28 7.71
N SER A 145 -6.96 0.12 8.31
CA SER A 145 -7.08 -1.12 7.54
C SER A 145 -8.51 -1.27 7.00
N ALA A 146 -8.69 -1.92 5.85
CA ALA A 146 -10.02 -2.20 5.31
C ALA A 146 -10.89 -3.02 6.30
N SER A 147 -10.26 -3.81 7.19
CA SER A 147 -10.91 -4.54 8.28
C SER A 147 -11.55 -3.65 9.34
N ASP A 148 -11.18 -2.37 9.41
CA ASP A 148 -11.75 -1.40 10.36
C ASP A 148 -13.02 -0.72 9.84
N ILE A 149 -13.41 -1.01 8.59
CA ILE A 149 -14.65 -0.51 8.00
C ILE A 149 -15.78 -1.43 8.46
N VAL A 150 -16.68 -0.87 9.28
CA VAL A 150 -17.91 -1.55 9.69
C VAL A 150 -19.07 -1.08 8.83
N ASP A 151 -19.90 -2.02 8.41
CA ASP A 151 -21.18 -1.78 7.74
C ASP A 151 -22.32 -2.24 8.64
N LYS A 152 -23.24 -1.33 8.95
CA LYS A 152 -24.44 -1.63 9.71
C LYS A 152 -25.68 -1.26 8.91
N THR A 153 -26.58 -2.24 8.78
CA THR A 153 -27.93 -2.04 8.25
C THR A 153 -28.94 -1.91 9.40
N PHE A 154 -29.80 -0.90 9.28
CA PHE A 154 -30.98 -0.68 10.11
C PHE A 154 -32.24 -0.86 9.25
N VAL A 155 -33.29 -1.47 9.81
CA VAL A 155 -34.55 -1.80 9.12
C VAL A 155 -35.71 -1.01 9.71
N SER A 156 -36.56 -0.45 8.84
CA SER A 156 -37.76 0.27 9.24
C SER A 156 -38.70 -0.59 10.10
N GLY A 157 -39.23 0.00 11.16
CA GLY A 157 -40.04 -0.65 12.19
C GLY A 157 -39.21 -0.98 13.42
N PRO A 158 -38.39 -2.06 13.39
CA PRO A 158 -37.61 -2.47 14.55
C PRO A 158 -36.54 -1.46 14.99
N ASP A 159 -35.82 -0.86 14.02
CA ASP A 159 -34.67 -0.01 14.33
C ASP A 159 -34.98 1.49 14.25
N PHE A 160 -35.91 1.88 13.39
CA PHE A 160 -36.34 3.27 13.21
C PHE A 160 -37.76 3.34 12.64
N THR A 161 -38.44 4.47 12.87
CA THR A 161 -39.72 4.81 12.24
C THR A 161 -39.51 5.91 11.17
N PRO A 162 -39.78 5.63 9.89
CA PRO A 162 -39.73 6.63 8.82
C PRO A 162 -40.64 7.83 9.12
N GLY A 163 -40.18 9.02 8.78
CA GLY A 163 -40.87 10.29 8.98
C GLY A 163 -40.70 10.92 10.38
N THR A 164 -40.21 10.17 11.37
CA THR A 164 -40.09 10.67 12.76
C THR A 164 -38.73 10.47 13.39
N THR A 165 -37.98 9.45 12.98
CA THR A 165 -36.69 9.14 13.63
C THR A 165 -35.59 10.07 13.14
N THR A 166 -34.97 10.77 14.09
CA THR A 166 -33.79 11.63 13.87
C THR A 166 -32.53 11.10 14.55
N THR A 167 -32.61 9.99 15.28
CA THR A 167 -31.48 9.43 16.02
C THR A 167 -31.38 7.93 15.78
N LEU A 168 -30.17 7.45 15.50
CA LEU A 168 -29.85 6.03 15.38
C LEU A 168 -28.79 5.64 16.42
N THR A 169 -29.00 4.51 17.08
CA THR A 169 -28.02 3.92 18.00
C THR A 169 -27.15 2.94 17.23
N LEU A 170 -25.90 3.32 17.01
CA LEU A 170 -24.91 2.52 16.31
C LEU A 170 -24.35 1.41 17.21
N PRO A 171 -23.98 0.24 16.65
CA PRO A 171 -23.39 -0.85 17.44
C PRO A 171 -21.98 -0.50 17.95
N ASN A 172 -21.26 0.36 17.22
CA ASN A 172 -19.89 0.75 17.51
C ASN A 172 -19.77 2.27 17.46
N ALA A 173 -18.79 2.81 18.20
CA ALA A 173 -18.42 4.21 18.06
C ALA A 173 -17.58 4.40 16.80
N PHE A 174 -17.80 5.52 16.09
CA PHE A 174 -17.06 5.87 14.87
C PHE A 174 -16.19 7.10 15.12
N GLY A 175 -15.07 7.20 14.39
CA GLY A 175 -14.04 8.19 14.71
C GLY A 175 -14.44 9.65 14.48
N ALA A 176 -15.15 9.94 13.38
CA ALA A 176 -15.61 11.27 13.01
C ALA A 176 -16.74 11.18 11.97
N ILE A 177 -17.54 12.24 11.82
CA ILE A 177 -18.60 12.34 10.79
C ILE A 177 -18.02 12.15 9.39
N SER A 178 -16.88 12.78 9.08
CA SER A 178 -16.21 12.67 7.78
C SER A 178 -15.66 11.27 7.45
N ARG A 179 -15.82 10.32 8.37
CA ARG A 179 -15.44 8.90 8.21
C ARG A 179 -16.65 7.98 8.20
N LEU A 180 -17.86 8.55 8.13
CA LEU A 180 -19.12 7.85 7.98
C LEU A 180 -19.66 8.05 6.57
N TRP A 181 -20.32 7.03 6.06
CA TRP A 181 -21.16 7.11 4.88
C TRP A 181 -22.54 6.62 5.27
N LEU A 182 -23.53 7.48 5.05
CA LEU A 182 -24.93 7.21 5.36
C LEU A 182 -25.69 7.00 4.04
N PHE A 183 -26.52 5.97 3.98
CA PHE A 183 -27.38 5.71 2.82
C PHE A 183 -28.81 5.42 3.28
N PHE A 184 -29.79 5.98 2.59
CA PHE A 184 -31.20 5.65 2.71
C PHE A 184 -31.62 4.87 1.46
N ASP A 185 -31.97 3.59 1.59
CA ASP A 185 -32.29 2.70 0.46
C ASP A 185 -31.25 2.77 -0.69
N ALA A 186 -29.97 2.72 -0.32
CA ALA A 186 -28.81 2.85 -1.21
C ALA A 186 -28.55 4.25 -1.80
N ALA A 187 -29.40 5.25 -1.55
CA ALA A 187 -29.13 6.64 -1.89
C ALA A 187 -28.22 7.28 -0.84
N PHE A 188 -27.03 7.73 -1.26
CA PHE A 188 -26.08 8.43 -0.40
C PHE A 188 -26.68 9.69 0.21
N GLN A 189 -26.44 9.90 1.50
CA GLN A 189 -26.79 11.10 2.25
C GLN A 189 -25.50 11.86 2.56
N GLY A 190 -25.46 13.14 2.21
CA GLY A 190 -24.32 13.99 2.50
C GLY A 190 -24.12 14.23 3.99
N ASP A 191 -22.95 14.75 4.35
CA ASP A 191 -22.60 15.10 5.73
C ASP A 191 -23.56 16.15 6.33
N ASP A 192 -24.25 16.92 5.49
CA ASP A 192 -25.29 17.89 5.87
C ASP A 192 -26.52 17.24 6.54
N GLN A 193 -26.74 15.95 6.27
CA GLN A 193 -27.80 15.17 6.92
C GLN A 193 -27.42 14.68 8.32
N ILE A 194 -26.15 14.81 8.75
CA ILE A 194 -25.66 14.36 10.05
C ILE A 194 -25.42 15.58 10.96
N ALA A 195 -26.30 15.77 11.93
CA ALA A 195 -26.20 16.87 12.90
C ALA A 195 -25.09 16.66 13.93
N SER A 196 -24.94 15.43 14.46
CA SER A 196 -23.86 15.09 15.39
C SER A 196 -23.60 13.59 15.49
N LEU A 197 -22.38 13.23 15.87
CA LEU A 197 -21.99 11.87 16.23
C LEU A 197 -21.29 11.92 17.60
N VAL A 198 -21.92 11.33 18.62
CA VAL A 198 -21.36 11.27 19.99
C VAL A 198 -21.40 9.84 20.49
N GLY A 199 -20.22 9.24 20.66
CA GLY A 199 -20.10 7.82 21.02
C GLY A 199 -20.76 6.94 19.95
N THR A 200 -21.81 6.22 20.34
CA THR A 200 -22.62 5.37 19.47
C THR A 200 -23.90 6.05 18.97
N THR A 201 -24.19 7.29 19.37
CA THR A 201 -25.41 7.99 18.96
C THR A 201 -25.14 8.84 17.73
N LEU A 202 -25.81 8.50 16.63
CA LEU A 202 -25.86 9.30 15.41
C LEU A 202 -27.14 10.14 15.41
N THR A 203 -27.01 11.46 15.34
CA THR A 203 -28.12 12.40 15.25
C THR A 203 -28.16 13.00 13.85
N LEU A 204 -29.33 12.97 13.24
CA LEU A 204 -29.61 13.46 11.89
C LEU A 204 -30.20 14.87 11.94
N THR A 205 -29.88 15.69 10.94
CA THR A 205 -30.40 17.06 10.80
C THR A 205 -31.90 17.06 10.49
N SER A 206 -32.38 16.04 9.77
CA SER A 206 -33.80 15.85 9.46
C SER A 206 -34.22 14.41 9.72
N ALA A 207 -35.52 14.17 9.90
CA ALA A 207 -36.04 12.82 10.08
C ALA A 207 -35.79 11.96 8.84
N ILE A 208 -35.56 10.66 9.04
CA ILE A 208 -35.43 9.70 7.93
C ILE A 208 -36.72 9.79 7.08
N PRO A 209 -36.66 9.98 5.74
CA PRO A 209 -37.83 10.19 4.91
C PRO A 209 -38.87 9.06 5.02
N VAL A 210 -40.16 9.41 4.85
CA VAL A 210 -41.22 8.40 4.74
C VAL A 210 -40.98 7.50 3.52
N GLY A 211 -41.21 6.20 3.67
CA GLY A 211 -40.95 5.21 2.64
C GLY A 211 -39.54 4.60 2.65
N THR A 212 -38.61 5.14 3.45
CA THR A 212 -37.28 4.52 3.60
C THR A 212 -37.38 3.15 4.26
N SER A 213 -36.90 2.11 3.60
CA SER A 213 -36.97 0.73 4.11
C SER A 213 -35.73 0.34 4.91
N ARG A 214 -34.55 0.80 4.47
CA ARG A 214 -33.26 0.49 5.07
C ARG A 214 -32.38 1.72 5.17
N VAL A 215 -31.68 1.82 6.29
CA VAL A 215 -30.57 2.77 6.46
C VAL A 215 -29.27 1.99 6.59
N TYR A 216 -28.29 2.32 5.76
CA TYR A 216 -26.96 1.75 5.82
C TYR A 216 -26.01 2.80 6.40
N VAL A 217 -25.30 2.42 7.46
CA VAL A 217 -24.25 3.23 8.07
C VAL A 217 -22.95 2.48 7.92
N LYS A 218 -22.04 3.04 7.13
CA LYS A 218 -20.69 2.52 6.94
C LYS A 218 -19.70 3.48 7.55
N GLY A 219 -18.60 2.98 8.10
CA GLY A 219 -17.52 3.88 8.48
C GLY A 219 -16.38 3.22 9.21
N LEU A 220 -15.39 4.05 9.52
CA LEU A 220 -14.20 3.65 10.27
C LEU A 220 -14.45 3.77 11.78
N LEU A 221 -14.17 2.70 12.51
CA LEU A 221 -14.34 2.66 13.96
C LEU A 221 -13.54 3.75 14.69
N GLN A 222 -14.07 4.21 15.82
CA GLN A 222 -13.35 5.04 16.77
C GLN A 222 -12.20 4.22 17.35
N GLY A 223 -10.97 4.55 16.98
CA GLY A 223 -9.82 3.73 17.34
C GLY A 223 -9.48 2.60 16.39
N ALA A 224 -10.08 2.58 15.20
CA ALA A 224 -9.49 1.91 14.06
C ALA A 224 -8.05 2.44 13.89
N VAL A 225 -7.10 1.65 14.40
CA VAL A 225 -5.69 1.77 14.10
C VAL A 225 -5.33 0.41 13.55
N GLY A 226 -5.50 0.25 12.24
CA GLY A 226 -5.16 -0.94 11.47
C GLY A 226 -3.66 -1.24 11.44
N VAL A 227 -3.02 -1.31 12.61
CA VAL A 227 -1.58 -1.55 12.80
C VAL A 227 -1.31 -2.90 13.43
N GLY A 228 -2.34 -3.69 13.72
CA GLY A 228 -2.25 -4.96 14.46
C GLY A 228 -1.38 -6.05 13.84
N SER A 229 -0.71 -5.78 12.73
CA SER A 229 0.33 -6.62 12.13
C SER A 229 1.37 -5.85 11.31
N THR A 230 1.27 -4.51 11.23
CA THR A 230 2.13 -3.73 10.35
C THR A 230 3.31 -3.18 11.13
N ILE A 231 4.52 -3.50 10.68
CA ILE A 231 5.75 -2.89 11.17
C ILE A 231 5.84 -1.48 10.60
N LEU A 232 5.99 -0.49 11.48
CA LEU A 232 6.24 0.89 11.09
C LEU A 232 7.73 1.13 11.03
N GLU A 233 8.22 1.42 9.84
CA GLU A 233 9.63 1.73 9.60
C GLU A 233 9.94 3.16 10.05
N LEU A 234 10.75 3.27 11.10
CA LEU A 234 11.16 4.54 11.69
C LEU A 234 12.61 4.85 11.35
N ASN A 235 12.89 6.13 11.09
CA ASN A 235 14.25 6.66 11.09
C ASN A 235 14.60 7.26 12.46
N ALA A 236 15.89 7.48 12.72
CA ALA A 236 16.32 8.19 13.91
C ALA A 236 15.66 9.58 13.97
N GLY A 237 15.05 9.89 15.12
CA GLY A 237 14.31 11.14 15.35
C GLY A 237 12.83 11.11 14.96
N ASP A 238 12.34 10.08 14.25
CA ASP A 238 10.91 9.89 14.02
C ASP A 238 10.21 9.68 15.38
N LYS A 239 9.01 10.24 15.53
CA LYS A 239 8.19 10.07 16.74
C LYS A 239 6.90 9.34 16.41
N VAL A 240 6.48 8.46 17.30
CA VAL A 240 5.19 7.79 17.22
C VAL A 240 4.38 8.18 18.44
N ASN A 241 3.27 8.90 18.23
CA ASN A 241 2.32 9.18 19.32
C ASN A 241 1.23 8.12 19.30
N VAL A 242 1.09 7.44 20.42
CA VAL A 242 0.15 6.33 20.65
C VAL A 242 -0.86 6.80 21.69
N THR A 243 -2.14 6.79 21.32
CA THR A 243 -3.25 6.96 22.28
C THR A 243 -3.92 5.60 22.45
N TYR A 244 -4.19 5.22 23.70
CA TYR A 244 -4.82 3.93 24.03
C TYR A 244 -5.72 4.04 25.26
N SER A 245 -6.71 3.15 25.33
CA SER A 245 -7.60 2.95 26.50
C SER A 245 -7.20 1.75 27.34
N SER A 246 -6.42 0.82 26.80
CA SER A 246 -5.69 -0.21 27.55
C SER A 246 -4.27 -0.35 26.99
N ALA A 247 -3.30 -0.51 27.89
CA ALA A 247 -1.87 -0.45 27.54
C ALA A 247 -1.49 -1.54 26.51
N PRO A 248 -0.93 -1.17 25.36
CA PRO A 248 -0.47 -2.13 24.38
C PRO A 248 0.98 -2.57 24.65
N THR A 249 1.40 -3.66 24.01
CA THR A 249 2.80 -4.10 23.97
C THR A 249 3.46 -3.54 22.72
N VAL A 250 4.55 -2.78 22.90
CA VAL A 250 5.37 -2.28 21.80
C VAL A 250 6.63 -3.10 21.68
N THR A 251 6.91 -3.57 20.47
CA THR A 251 8.12 -4.28 20.10
C THR A 251 8.91 -3.45 19.10
N ILE A 252 10.18 -3.23 19.40
CA ILE A 252 11.15 -2.56 18.54
C ILE A 252 12.04 -3.62 17.91
N LEU A 253 12.10 -3.62 16.58
CA LEU A 253 12.94 -4.50 15.78
C LEU A 253 14.10 -3.65 15.22
N PRO A 254 15.31 -3.71 15.80
CA PRO A 254 16.41 -2.88 15.33
C PRO A 254 16.79 -3.26 13.89
N ARG A 255 17.17 -2.26 13.09
CA ARG A 255 17.71 -2.43 11.74
C ARG A 255 19.15 -1.94 11.65
#